data_AF-A0A133UNI2-F1
#
_entry.id   AF-A0A133UNI2-F1
#
_cell.length_a   1.000
_cell.length_b   1.000
_cell.length_c   1.000
_cell.angle_alpha   90.00
_cell.angle_beta   90.00
_cell.angle_gamma   90.00
#
_symmetry.space_group_name_H-M   'P 1'
#
loop_
_entity.id
_entity.type
_entity.pdbx_description
1 polymer ?
#
loop_
_entity_poly.entity_id
_entity_poly.type
_entity_poly.pdbx_seq_one_letter_code
_entity_poly.pdbx_strand_id
1 'polypeptide(L)'
;MEKAYNVREGLGIEDDVMPERTYSEPAPSGVRKGKSIEGIFEEMREEYYEARNWDKETGLPTREKLRELDLDAITSDNSRIS
;
A
#
# COMPACT_ATOMS: atom_id res chain seq x y z
N MET A 1 -9.77 -7.84 -3.42
CA MET A 1 -10.93 -6.96 -3.68
C MET A 1 -10.87 -5.67 -2.86
N GLU A 2 -10.54 -5.71 -1.57
CA GLU A 2 -10.54 -4.52 -0.68
C GLU A 2 -9.68 -3.34 -1.20
N LYS A 3 -8.44 -3.55 -1.66
CA LYS A 3 -7.62 -2.44 -2.18
C LYS A 3 -8.25 -1.75 -3.40
N ALA A 4 -8.79 -2.52 -4.35
CA ALA A 4 -9.43 -1.95 -5.55
C ALA A 4 -10.68 -1.13 -5.20
N TYR A 5 -11.43 -1.55 -4.16
CA TYR A 5 -12.53 -0.77 -3.61
C TYR A 5 -12.02 0.53 -2.97
N ASN A 6 -11.00 0.45 -2.09
CA ASN A 6 -10.43 1.60 -1.41
C ASN A 6 -9.95 2.67 -2.41
N VAL A 7 -9.27 2.24 -3.46
CA VAL A 7 -8.82 3.11 -4.56
C VAL A 7 -9.97 3.82 -5.25
N ARG A 8 -11.07 3.09 -5.52
CA ARG A 8 -12.27 3.69 -6.13
C ARG A 8 -12.88 4.77 -5.23
N GLU A 9 -12.80 4.60 -3.91
CA GLU A 9 -13.23 5.60 -2.93
C GLU A 9 -12.21 6.73 -2.72
N GLY A 10 -11.10 6.73 -3.46
CA GLY A 10 -10.09 7.79 -3.44
C GLY A 10 -8.95 7.58 -2.44
N LEU A 11 -8.81 6.38 -1.86
CA LEU A 11 -7.70 6.06 -0.97
C LEU A 11 -6.45 5.65 -1.76
N GLY A 12 -5.35 6.32 -1.50
CA GLY A 12 -4.09 6.19 -2.22
C GLY A 12 -2.92 5.69 -1.36
N ILE A 13 -1.71 5.91 -1.88
CA ILE A 13 -0.45 5.55 -1.21
C ILE A 13 -0.19 6.43 0.03
N GLU A 14 -0.74 7.65 0.03
CA GLU A 14 -0.73 8.62 1.11
C GLU A 14 -1.55 8.16 2.32
N ASP A 15 -2.51 7.26 2.13
CA ASP A 15 -3.32 6.69 3.20
C ASP A 15 -2.71 5.41 3.78
N ASP A 16 -1.72 4.82 3.10
CA ASP A 16 -0.99 3.64 3.57
C ASP A 16 0.12 4.04 4.55
N VAL A 17 -0.27 4.66 5.67
CA VAL A 17 0.62 5.19 6.71
C VAL A 17 0.43 4.48 8.06
N MET A 18 1.50 4.47 8.85
CA MET A 18 1.47 3.92 10.20
C MET A 18 1.21 5.03 11.23
N PRO A 19 0.50 4.76 12.34
CA PRO A 19 0.41 5.68 13.46
C PRO A 19 1.80 6.10 13.94
N GLU A 20 1.97 7.38 14.30
CA GLU A 20 3.26 7.97 14.71
C GLU A 20 3.98 7.10 15.76
N ARG A 21 3.23 6.66 16.77
CA ARG A 21 3.75 5.78 17.83
C ARG A 21 4.45 4.53 17.27
N THR A 22 3.83 3.85 16.31
CA THR A 22 4.41 2.64 15.71
C THR A 22 5.48 2.95 14.66
N TYR A 23 5.45 4.15 14.11
CA TYR A 23 6.39 4.59 13.08
C TYR A 23 7.75 4.98 13.69
N SER A 24 7.73 5.84 14.70
CA SER A 24 8.92 6.48 15.27
C SER A 24 9.36 5.88 16.61
N GLU A 25 8.47 5.33 17.44
CA GLU A 25 8.90 4.82 18.75
C GLU A 25 9.69 3.50 18.62
N PRO A 26 10.87 3.40 19.25
CA PRO A 26 11.61 2.16 19.27
C PRO A 26 10.86 1.05 20.02
N ALA A 27 10.94 -0.19 19.51
CA ALA A 27 10.31 -1.30 20.17
C ALA A 27 10.82 -1.46 21.63
N PRO A 28 9.94 -1.59 22.64
CA PRO A 28 10.34 -1.59 24.05
C PRO A 28 11.06 -2.88 24.47
N SER A 29 10.84 -3.98 23.75
CA SER A 29 11.39 -5.30 24.07
C SER A 29 11.44 -6.24 22.85
N GLY A 30 11.98 -7.44 23.04
CA GLY A 30 12.06 -8.48 22.00
C GLY A 30 13.23 -8.30 21.02
N VAL A 31 13.21 -9.08 19.94
CA VAL A 31 14.29 -9.15 18.93
C VAL A 31 14.55 -7.83 18.20
N ARG A 32 13.56 -6.93 18.15
CA ARG A 32 13.69 -5.60 17.55
C ARG A 32 13.84 -4.47 18.59
N LYS A 33 14.12 -4.80 19.86
CA LYS A 33 14.25 -3.81 20.94
C LYS A 33 15.18 -2.65 20.53
N GLY A 34 14.72 -1.43 20.72
CA GLY A 34 15.48 -0.22 20.41
C GLY A 34 15.50 0.18 18.93
N LYS A 35 14.74 -0.50 18.05
CA LYS A 35 14.60 -0.12 16.64
C LYS A 35 13.17 0.36 16.35
N SER A 36 13.04 1.40 15.53
CA SER A 36 11.78 1.88 14.94
C SER A 36 11.66 1.40 13.48
N ILE A 37 10.51 1.66 12.83
CA ILE A 37 10.27 1.31 11.42
C ILE A 37 10.57 2.47 10.46
N GLU A 38 10.67 3.71 10.96
CA GLU A 38 10.90 4.94 10.18
C GLU A 38 12.00 4.83 9.11
N GLY A 39 13.12 4.15 9.39
CA GLY A 39 14.21 4.02 8.42
C GLY A 39 14.06 2.90 7.38
N ILE A 40 13.02 2.08 7.48
CA ILE A 40 12.80 0.91 6.60
C ILE A 40 11.37 0.81 6.06
N PHE A 41 10.48 1.72 6.45
CA PHE A 41 9.07 1.62 6.15
C PHE A 41 8.80 1.77 4.65
N GLU A 42 9.40 2.78 4.02
CA GLU A 42 9.28 3.02 2.57
C GLU A 42 9.75 1.81 1.77
N GLU A 43 10.93 1.25 2.09
CA GLU A 43 11.47 0.05 1.44
C GLU A 43 10.52 -1.14 1.60
N MET A 44 10.08 -1.41 2.84
CA MET A 44 9.12 -2.49 3.12
C MET A 44 7.79 -2.31 2.36
N ARG A 45 7.33 -1.06 2.19
CA ARG A 45 6.10 -0.75 1.45
C ARG A 45 6.28 -1.00 -0.05
N GLU A 46 7.40 -0.58 -0.62
CA GLU A 46 7.72 -0.83 -2.04
C GLU A 46 7.84 -2.32 -2.35
N GLU A 47 8.52 -3.08 -1.48
CA GLU A 47 8.61 -4.55 -1.59
C GLU A 47 7.24 -5.21 -1.52
N TYR A 48 6.36 -4.72 -0.64
CA TYR A 48 5.00 -5.23 -0.51
C TYR A 48 4.16 -4.98 -1.79
N TYR A 49 4.29 -3.81 -2.42
CA TYR A 49 3.60 -3.52 -3.68
C TYR A 49 4.14 -4.36 -4.84
N GLU A 50 5.46 -4.54 -4.91
CA GLU A 50 6.06 -5.43 -5.90
C GLU A 50 5.55 -6.86 -5.76
N ALA A 51 5.57 -7.40 -4.54
CA ALA A 51 5.08 -8.75 -4.25
C ALA A 51 3.59 -8.93 -4.58
N ARG A 52 2.82 -7.85 -4.60
CA ARG A 52 1.38 -7.85 -4.93
C ARG A 52 1.07 -7.56 -6.40
N ASN A 53 2.09 -7.31 -7.22
CA ASN A 53 1.93 -6.82 -8.59
C ASN A 53 1.12 -5.50 -8.63
N TRP A 54 1.44 -4.59 -7.70
CA TRP A 54 0.88 -3.25 -7.62
C TRP A 54 1.92 -2.22 -8.08
N ASP A 55 1.44 -1.09 -8.56
CA ASP A 55 2.25 0.03 -8.97
C ASP A 55 2.86 0.73 -7.74
N LYS A 56 4.18 0.94 -7.75
CA LYS A 56 4.92 1.47 -6.59
C LYS A 56 4.69 2.95 -6.36
N GLU A 57 4.39 3.71 -7.42
CA GLU A 57 4.20 5.16 -7.35
C GLU A 57 2.79 5.49 -6.86
N THR A 58 1.80 4.75 -7.33
CA THR A 58 0.38 5.03 -7.10
C THR A 58 -0.26 4.11 -6.06
N GLY A 59 0.38 3.00 -5.68
CA GLY A 59 -0.17 1.99 -4.77
C GLY A 59 -1.33 1.17 -5.37
N LEU A 60 -1.56 1.30 -6.68
CA LEU A 60 -2.70 0.70 -7.37
C LEU A 60 -2.40 -0.72 -7.87
N PRO A 61 -3.35 -1.67 -7.78
CA PRO A 61 -3.21 -2.93 -8.48
C PRO A 61 -3.01 -2.71 -9.99
N THR A 62 -1.99 -3.36 -10.56
CA THR A 62 -1.73 -3.26 -12.01
C THR A 62 -2.90 -3.85 -12.81
N ARG A 63 -3.02 -3.47 -14.08
CA ARG A 63 -4.03 -4.05 -14.99
C ARG A 63 -3.92 -5.57 -15.10
N GLU A 64 -2.70 -6.11 -15.05
CA GLU A 64 -2.49 -7.55 -15.00
C GLU A 64 -3.11 -8.16 -13.74
N LYS A 65 -2.85 -7.56 -12.56
CA LYS A 65 -3.43 -8.04 -11.31
C LYS A 65 -4.95 -7.94 -11.27
N LEU A 66 -5.51 -6.89 -11.85
CA LEU A 66 -6.97 -6.71 -11.93
C LEU A 66 -7.62 -7.76 -12.83
N ARG A 67 -6.99 -8.11 -13.96
CA ARG A 67 -7.42 -9.22 -14.82
C ARG A 67 -7.37 -10.56 -14.12
N GLU A 68 -6.28 -10.85 -13.42
CA GLU A 68 -6.12 -12.10 -12.64
C GLU A 68 -7.23 -12.26 -11.59
N LEU A 69 -7.74 -11.16 -11.05
CA LEU A 69 -8.76 -11.15 -10.00
C LEU A 69 -10.19 -10.99 -10.53
N ASP A 70 -10.41 -11.00 -11.86
CA ASP A 70 -11.70 -10.71 -12.51
C ASP A 70 -12.30 -9.34 -12.11
N LEU A 71 -11.44 -8.34 -11.90
CA LEU A 71 -11.80 -6.97 -11.46
C LEU A 71 -11.70 -5.92 -12.58
N ASP A 72 -11.62 -6.33 -13.84
CA ASP A 72 -11.47 -5.44 -15.00
C ASP A 72 -12.51 -4.30 -15.04
N ALA A 73 -13.74 -4.56 -14.60
CA ALA A 73 -14.82 -3.57 -14.57
C ALA A 73 -14.50 -2.35 -13.68
N ILE A 74 -13.65 -2.50 -12.67
CA ILE A 74 -13.25 -1.41 -11.77
C ILE A 74 -12.36 -0.40 -12.51
N THR A 75 -11.62 -0.81 -13.54
CA THR A 75 -10.73 0.08 -14.31
C THR A 75 -11.47 1.13 -15.14
N SER A 76 -12.71 0.87 -15.51
CA SER A 76 -13.50 1.75 -16.40
C SER A 76 -13.97 3.02 -15.67
N ASP A 77 -13.97 3.01 -14.34
CA ASP A 77 -14.45 4.10 -13.49
C ASP A 77 -13.31 4.94 -12.87
N ASN A 78 -12.05 4.62 -13.19
CA ASN A 78 -10.86 5.38 -12.73
C ASN A 78 -10.56 6.62 -13.59
N SER A 79 -11.46 6.99 -14.51
CA SER A 79 -11.35 8.22 -15.32
C SER A 79 -11.73 9.51 -14.58
N ARG A 80 -11.98 9.43 -13.25
CA ARG A 80 -12.37 10.58 -12.41
C ARG A 80 -11.31 11.07 -11.44
N ILE A 81 -10.16 10.40 -11.35
CA ILE A 81 -9.03 10.89 -10.55
C ILE A 81 -8.10 11.62 -11.52
N SER A 82 -8.42 12.91 -11.71
CA SER A 82 -7.62 13.91 -12.44
C SER A 82 -6.50 14.45 -11.57
#